data_AF-A0A3R7UNU7-F1
#
_entry.id   AF-A0A3R7UNU7-F1
#
_cell.length_a   1.000
_cell.length_b   1.000
_cell.length_c   1.000
_cell.angle_alpha   90.00
_cell.angle_beta   90.00
_cell.angle_gamma   90.00
#
_symmetry.space_group_name_H-M   'P 1'
#
loop_
_entity.id
_entity.type
_entity.pdbx_description
1 polymer ?
#
loop_
_entity_poly.entity_id
_entity_poly.type
_entity_poly.pdbx_seq_one_letter_code
_entity_poly.pdbx_strand_id
1 'polypeptide(L)'
;MNKSKLILLFVILALVQNCGIYKRSDVKDNPVGVKDRVKKNIEEGRGFRIQDKLNNKGGGVFDFASSNELWRASIEVLNFVTFTNATYSGGILITDWFNSDTGDGNKDIKITIRFLSNEIRADGLEVDLHQRVCDDQNKNSCKITKITSNIQNEIKLAILKRATIFEKEGFKKNRKKFKESGKRATVGGGARGE
;
A
#
# COMPACT_ATOMS: atom_id res chain seq x y z
N MET A 1 23.60 -46.49 -11.08
CA MET A 1 23.07 -45.11 -11.00
C MET A 1 22.62 -44.70 -12.39
N ASN A 2 21.32 -44.49 -12.61
CA ASN A 2 20.77 -44.30 -13.97
C ASN A 2 21.34 -43.02 -14.62
N LYS A 3 21.75 -43.10 -15.89
CA LYS A 3 22.37 -41.98 -16.63
C LYS A 3 21.55 -40.68 -16.55
N SER A 4 20.22 -40.77 -16.52
CA SER A 4 19.30 -39.64 -16.30
C SER A 4 19.47 -38.96 -14.93
N LYS A 5 19.70 -39.72 -13.85
CA LYS A 5 19.96 -39.15 -12.52
C LYS A 5 21.32 -38.45 -12.43
N LEU A 6 22.31 -38.92 -13.19
CA LEU A 6 23.64 -38.30 -13.27
C LEU A 6 23.58 -36.95 -14.01
N ILE A 7 22.81 -36.88 -15.10
CA ILE A 7 22.58 -35.64 -15.87
C ILE A 7 21.83 -34.60 -15.01
N LEU A 8 20.80 -35.03 -14.28
CA LEU A 8 20.05 -34.15 -13.39
C LEU A 8 20.93 -33.56 -12.27
N LEU A 9 21.84 -34.37 -11.69
CA LEU A 9 22.77 -33.91 -10.67
C LEU A 9 23.75 -32.85 -11.22
N PHE A 10 24.21 -33.02 -12.46
CA PHE A 10 25.12 -32.07 -13.11
C PHE A 10 24.45 -30.73 -13.42
N VAL A 11 23.18 -30.74 -13.84
CA VAL A 11 22.38 -29.52 -14.07
C VAL A 11 22.14 -28.77 -12.76
N ILE A 12 21.84 -29.48 -11.67
CA ILE A 12 21.67 -28.86 -10.34
C ILE A 12 22.98 -28.22 -9.87
N LEU A 13 24.13 -28.89 -10.04
CA LEU A 13 25.43 -28.34 -9.65
C LEU A 13 25.80 -27.07 -10.44
N ALA A 14 25.45 -27.02 -11.73
CA ALA A 14 25.71 -25.87 -12.60
C ALA A 14 24.88 -24.63 -12.21
N LEU A 15 23.67 -24.81 -11.67
CA LEU A 15 22.80 -23.71 -11.23
C LEU A 15 23.25 -23.07 -9.90
N VAL A 16 24.07 -23.76 -9.09
CA VAL A 16 24.53 -23.28 -7.78
C VAL A 16 25.77 -22.37 -7.89
N GLN A 17 26.51 -22.41 -9.00
CA GLN A 17 27.76 -21.64 -9.17
C GLN A 17 27.56 -20.13 -9.38
N ASN A 18 26.32 -19.65 -9.55
CA ASN A 18 26.05 -18.23 -9.81
C ASN A 18 25.57 -17.44 -8.57
N CYS A 19 25.68 -18.03 -7.38
CA CYS A 19 25.46 -17.30 -6.12
C CYS A 19 26.76 -16.63 -5.67
N GLY A 20 26.82 -15.30 -5.78
CA GLY A 20 27.88 -14.48 -5.18
C GLY A 20 27.79 -14.49 -3.65
N ILE A 21 28.35 -15.54 -3.03
CA ILE A 21 28.25 -15.82 -1.58
C ILE A 21 29.11 -14.85 -0.73
N TYR A 22 30.04 -14.09 -1.33
CA TYR A 22 30.97 -13.24 -0.58
C TYR A 22 30.81 -11.77 -0.93
N LYS A 23 30.09 -11.02 -0.08
CA LYS A 23 30.17 -9.55 -0.04
C LYS A 23 31.17 -9.18 1.05
N ARG A 24 32.30 -8.54 0.69
CA ARG A 24 33.24 -8.02 1.68
C ARG A 24 32.51 -6.97 2.54
N SER A 25 32.54 -7.13 3.85
CA SER A 25 31.91 -6.19 4.79
C SER A 25 32.88 -5.07 5.13
N ASP A 26 33.13 -4.19 4.16
CA ASP A 26 34.03 -3.06 4.37
C ASP A 26 33.35 -1.97 5.21
N VAL A 27 34.14 -1.16 5.93
CA VAL A 27 33.64 -0.07 6.80
C VAL A 27 32.83 0.97 6.00
N LYS A 28 33.12 1.13 4.71
CA LYS A 28 32.34 1.97 3.77
C LYS A 28 30.92 1.45 3.60
N ASP A 29 30.77 0.13 3.54
CA ASP A 29 29.47 -0.52 3.38
C ASP A 29 28.79 -0.75 4.73
N ASN A 30 29.52 -0.93 5.83
CA ASN A 30 28.95 -1.12 7.16
C ASN A 30 29.65 -0.23 8.20
N PRO A 31 29.17 1.01 8.41
CA PRO A 31 29.87 1.98 9.24
C PRO A 31 29.86 1.58 10.72
N VAL A 32 31.00 1.69 11.39
CA VAL A 32 31.17 1.41 12.82
C VAL A 32 30.68 2.56 13.72
N GLY A 33 30.56 3.78 13.19
CA GLY A 33 30.11 4.96 13.93
C GLY A 33 28.60 5.00 14.15
N VAL A 34 28.15 5.40 15.35
CA VAL A 34 26.70 5.48 15.69
C VAL A 34 25.95 6.43 14.75
N LYS A 35 26.52 7.62 14.48
CA LYS A 35 25.92 8.63 13.60
C LYS A 35 25.79 8.13 12.16
N ASP A 36 26.82 7.45 11.66
CA ASP A 36 26.85 6.93 10.29
C ASP A 36 25.90 5.74 10.10
N ARG A 37 25.75 4.87 11.11
CA ARG A 37 24.71 3.83 11.11
C ARG A 37 23.30 4.42 11.10
N VAL A 38 23.07 5.46 11.91
CA VAL A 38 21.77 6.14 11.93
C VAL A 38 21.47 6.78 10.58
N LYS A 39 22.44 7.49 9.99
CA LYS A 39 22.33 8.07 8.65
C LYS A 39 22.05 6.99 7.59
N LYS A 40 22.83 5.92 7.58
CA LYS A 40 22.64 4.79 6.65
C LYS A 40 21.26 4.15 6.81
N ASN A 41 20.80 3.90 8.03
CA ASN A 41 19.46 3.34 8.26
C ASN A 41 18.34 4.28 7.80
N ILE A 42 18.50 5.60 7.95
CA ILE A 42 17.53 6.57 7.43
C ILE A 42 17.56 6.59 5.90
N GLU A 43 18.76 6.54 5.30
CA GLU A 43 18.93 6.47 3.84
C GLU A 43 18.32 5.19 3.27
N GLU A 44 18.51 4.05 3.93
CA GLU A 44 17.97 2.74 3.55
C GLU A 44 16.50 2.52 3.97
N GLY A 45 15.87 3.48 4.67
CA GLY A 45 14.49 3.34 5.16
C GLY A 45 14.33 2.42 6.38
N ARG A 46 15.43 1.88 6.93
CA ARG A 46 15.51 1.03 8.13
C ARG A 46 15.47 1.82 9.46
N GLY A 47 15.01 3.07 9.42
CA GLY A 47 15.07 4.01 10.54
C GLY A 47 13.95 3.87 11.59
N PHE A 48 12.98 2.98 11.38
CA PHE A 48 11.79 2.81 12.23
C PHE A 48 12.18 2.28 13.63
N ARG A 49 11.87 3.02 14.70
CA ARG A 49 12.08 2.58 16.09
C ARG A 49 10.75 2.21 16.71
N ILE A 50 10.63 0.94 17.15
CA ILE A 50 9.47 0.44 17.91
C ILE A 50 9.26 1.24 19.20
N GLN A 51 10.35 1.74 19.81
CA GLN A 51 10.30 2.60 21.00
C GLN A 51 9.55 3.93 20.75
N ASP A 52 9.66 4.53 19.57
CA ASP A 52 8.95 5.79 19.26
C ASP A 52 7.44 5.55 19.13
N LYS A 53 7.03 4.34 18.70
CA LYS A 53 5.62 3.91 18.67
C LYS A 53 5.09 3.58 20.08
N LEU A 54 5.94 3.04 20.97
CA LEU A 54 5.58 2.74 22.37
C LEU A 54 5.56 3.96 23.29
N ASN A 55 6.42 4.95 23.05
CA ASN A 55 6.46 6.20 23.82
C ASN A 55 5.35 7.19 23.41
N ASN A 56 4.74 7.01 22.23
CA ASN A 56 3.55 7.74 21.78
C ASN A 56 2.23 7.15 22.31
N LYS A 57 2.23 6.52 23.50
CA LYS A 57 1.02 6.02 24.18
C LYS A 57 0.14 7.12 24.80
N GLY A 58 0.52 8.39 24.68
CA GLY A 58 -0.11 9.51 25.40
C GLY A 58 -0.86 10.54 24.55
N GLY A 59 -1.15 10.30 23.28
CA GLY A 59 -1.87 11.28 22.47
C GLY A 59 -2.59 10.65 21.29
N GLY A 60 -3.92 10.73 21.29
CA GLY A 60 -4.75 10.43 20.14
C GLY A 60 -4.46 11.41 19.01
N VAL A 61 -3.35 11.18 18.29
CA VAL A 61 -3.15 11.81 17.00
C VAL A 61 -4.17 11.16 16.09
N PHE A 62 -5.27 11.87 15.85
CA PHE A 62 -6.07 11.69 14.64
C PHE A 62 -5.10 11.76 13.47
N ASP A 63 -4.63 10.60 13.03
CA ASP A 63 -3.88 10.45 11.79
C ASP A 63 -4.88 10.77 10.68
N PHE A 64 -5.04 12.06 10.40
CA PHE A 64 -6.15 12.60 9.63
C PHE A 64 -5.91 12.30 8.16
N ALA A 65 -6.24 11.08 7.71
CA ALA A 65 -6.36 10.65 6.31
C ALA A 65 -5.15 10.88 5.37
N SER A 66 -4.06 11.49 5.84
CA SER A 66 -2.92 11.94 5.05
C SER A 66 -1.67 11.07 5.24
N SER A 67 -1.65 10.24 6.29
CA SER A 67 -0.48 9.44 6.69
C SER A 67 -0.50 8.00 6.19
N ASN A 68 -1.59 7.55 5.54
CA ASN A 68 -1.66 6.21 4.98
C ASN A 68 -1.76 6.27 3.46
N GLU A 69 -0.74 5.72 2.82
CA GLU A 69 -0.59 5.64 1.38
C GLU A 69 -1.72 4.83 0.72
N LEU A 70 -2.25 3.80 1.38
CA LEU A 70 -3.38 3.01 0.87
C LEU A 70 -4.62 3.88 0.73
N TRP A 71 -4.98 4.65 1.77
CA TRP A 71 -6.16 5.50 1.74
C TRP A 71 -6.08 6.54 0.62
N ARG A 72 -4.93 7.22 0.52
CA ARG A 72 -4.70 8.21 -0.52
C ARG A 72 -4.72 7.60 -1.91
N ALA A 73 -4.12 6.42 -2.08
CA ALA A 73 -4.12 5.69 -3.34
C ALA A 73 -5.53 5.25 -3.73
N SER A 74 -6.36 4.81 -2.79
CA SER A 74 -7.75 4.45 -3.05
C SER A 74 -8.57 5.62 -3.58
N ILE A 75 -8.44 6.80 -2.96
CA ILE A 75 -9.15 8.01 -3.43
C ILE A 75 -8.67 8.39 -4.84
N GLU A 76 -7.37 8.34 -5.11
CA GLU A 76 -6.85 8.70 -6.43
C GLU A 76 -7.28 7.72 -7.52
N VAL A 77 -7.26 6.41 -7.24
CA VAL A 77 -7.69 5.38 -8.20
C VAL A 77 -9.19 5.47 -8.49
N LEU A 78 -10.00 5.87 -7.49
CA LEU A 78 -11.45 6.00 -7.61
C LEU A 78 -11.92 7.44 -7.83
N ASN A 79 -11.05 8.35 -8.27
CA ASN A 79 -11.38 9.78 -8.40
C ASN A 79 -12.35 10.11 -9.55
N PHE A 80 -12.76 9.11 -10.33
CA PHE A 80 -13.71 9.26 -11.43
C PHE A 80 -15.18 9.15 -10.96
N VAL A 81 -15.42 8.75 -9.71
CA VAL A 81 -16.77 8.64 -9.11
C VAL A 81 -16.89 9.49 -7.84
N THR A 82 -18.13 9.77 -7.44
CA THR A 82 -18.43 10.38 -6.14
C THR A 82 -18.48 9.34 -5.02
N PHE A 83 -18.37 9.79 -3.78
CA PHE A 83 -18.36 8.94 -2.59
C PHE A 83 -19.57 9.21 -1.69
N THR A 84 -20.29 8.15 -1.31
CA THR A 84 -21.35 8.22 -0.28
C THR A 84 -20.77 8.31 1.13
N ASN A 85 -19.64 7.65 1.36
CA ASN A 85 -18.98 7.62 2.65
C ASN A 85 -17.47 7.47 2.46
N ALA A 86 -16.69 8.29 3.16
CA ALA A 86 -15.23 8.21 3.17
C ALA A 86 -14.73 8.47 4.59
N THR A 87 -14.63 7.43 5.41
CA THR A 87 -14.16 7.54 6.79
C THR A 87 -12.84 6.81 7.00
N TYR A 88 -11.77 7.57 7.17
CA TYR A 88 -10.44 7.01 7.39
C TYR A 88 -10.33 6.24 8.71
N SER A 89 -10.84 6.81 9.81
CA SER A 89 -10.84 6.16 11.13
C SER A 89 -11.70 4.89 11.19
N GLY A 90 -12.78 4.86 10.41
CA GLY A 90 -13.65 3.69 10.25
C GLY A 90 -13.10 2.63 9.30
N GLY A 91 -11.99 2.92 8.60
CA GLY A 91 -11.38 2.01 7.64
C GLY A 91 -12.30 1.63 6.50
N ILE A 92 -13.21 2.53 6.07
CA ILE A 92 -14.16 2.24 4.99
C ILE A 92 -14.31 3.42 4.03
N LEU A 93 -14.35 3.09 2.73
CA LEU A 93 -14.61 4.01 1.63
C LEU A 93 -15.69 3.40 0.74
N ILE A 94 -16.75 4.16 0.46
CA ILE A 94 -17.93 3.70 -0.28
C ILE A 94 -18.24 4.71 -1.38
N THR A 95 -18.29 4.24 -2.62
CA THR A 95 -18.67 5.08 -3.77
C THR A 95 -20.18 5.28 -3.81
N ASP A 96 -20.63 6.28 -4.56
CA ASP A 96 -21.99 6.32 -5.06
C ASP A 96 -22.25 5.18 -6.06
N TRP A 97 -23.54 4.99 -6.38
CA TRP A 97 -23.94 4.18 -7.51
C TRP A 97 -23.54 4.91 -8.79
N PHE A 98 -22.77 4.25 -9.66
CA PHE A 98 -22.37 4.79 -10.95
C PHE A 98 -22.63 3.78 -12.05
N ASN A 99 -22.91 4.25 -13.26
CA ASN A 99 -23.13 3.38 -14.39
C ASN A 99 -21.78 2.84 -14.90
N SER A 100 -21.73 1.54 -15.18
CA SER A 100 -20.58 0.93 -15.82
C SER A 100 -20.70 1.13 -17.32
N ASP A 101 -19.75 1.83 -17.95
CA ASP A 101 -19.70 2.13 -19.41
C ASP A 101 -19.66 0.89 -20.34
N THR A 102 -19.92 -0.30 -19.82
CA THR A 102 -20.01 -1.60 -20.51
C THR A 102 -21.18 -1.74 -21.51
N GLY A 103 -21.84 -0.65 -21.90
CA GLY A 103 -22.90 -0.66 -22.93
C GLY A 103 -24.27 -1.17 -22.48
N ASP A 104 -24.36 -1.82 -21.31
CA ASP A 104 -25.61 -2.26 -20.69
C ASP A 104 -26.17 -1.16 -19.78
N GLY A 105 -26.99 -0.26 -20.35
CA GLY A 105 -27.47 0.98 -19.70
C GLY A 105 -28.29 0.84 -18.40
N ASN A 106 -28.51 -0.37 -17.89
CA ASN A 106 -29.32 -0.64 -16.68
C ASN A 106 -28.54 -1.22 -15.50
N LYS A 107 -27.20 -1.17 -15.55
CA LYS A 107 -26.34 -1.73 -14.50
C LYS A 107 -25.58 -0.62 -13.79
N ASP A 108 -25.95 -0.36 -12.55
CA ASP A 108 -25.17 0.50 -11.66
C ASP A 108 -24.26 -0.33 -10.77
N ILE A 109 -23.06 0.16 -10.53
CA ILE A 109 -22.07 -0.45 -9.66
C ILE A 109 -21.85 0.44 -8.45
N LYS A 110 -21.63 -0.19 -7.30
CA LYS A 110 -21.12 0.43 -6.10
C LYS A 110 -19.89 -0.32 -5.64
N ILE A 111 -18.82 0.43 -5.39
CA ILE A 111 -17.56 -0.09 -4.86
C ILE A 111 -17.51 0.23 -3.37
N THR A 112 -17.18 -0.76 -2.56
CA THR A 112 -16.91 -0.60 -1.12
C THR A 112 -15.51 -1.12 -0.85
N ILE A 113 -14.66 -0.28 -0.26
CA ILE A 113 -13.31 -0.62 0.13
C ILE A 113 -13.24 -0.64 1.65
N ARG A 114 -12.72 -1.75 2.21
CA ARG A 114 -12.40 -1.88 3.63
C ARG A 114 -10.89 -1.98 3.80
N PHE A 115 -10.35 -1.16 4.68
CA PHE A 115 -8.93 -1.16 5.05
C PHE A 115 -8.76 -2.05 6.28
N LEU A 116 -8.08 -3.18 6.10
CA LEU A 116 -7.80 -4.15 7.16
C LEU A 116 -6.47 -3.87 7.87
N SER A 117 -5.58 -3.11 7.23
CA SER A 117 -4.28 -2.73 7.77
C SER A 117 -3.83 -1.37 7.23
N ASN A 118 -2.90 -0.74 7.96
CA ASN A 118 -2.18 0.46 7.50
C ASN A 118 -0.93 0.12 6.69
N GLU A 119 -0.56 -1.16 6.60
CA GLU A 119 0.60 -1.63 5.84
C GLU A 119 0.19 -1.97 4.39
N ILE A 120 1.04 -1.61 3.42
CA ILE A 120 0.82 -1.94 2.01
C ILE A 120 1.05 -3.44 1.79
N ARG A 121 -0.02 -4.22 1.91
CA ARG A 121 -0.01 -5.68 1.76
C ARG A 121 -1.19 -6.16 0.93
N ALA A 122 -1.04 -7.33 0.31
CA ALA A 122 -2.11 -7.94 -0.48
C ALA A 122 -3.37 -8.29 0.34
N ASP A 123 -3.24 -8.52 1.64
CA ASP A 123 -4.35 -8.79 2.57
C ASP A 123 -4.78 -7.55 3.37
N GLY A 124 -4.10 -6.41 3.22
CA GLY A 124 -4.42 -5.17 3.95
C GLY A 124 -5.65 -4.43 3.43
N LEU A 125 -6.23 -4.88 2.31
CA LEU A 125 -7.35 -4.23 1.63
C LEU A 125 -8.36 -5.27 1.15
N GLU A 126 -9.63 -4.99 1.38
CA GLU A 126 -10.76 -5.73 0.81
C GLU A 126 -11.59 -4.79 -0.06
N VAL A 127 -11.95 -5.25 -1.25
CA VAL A 127 -12.78 -4.50 -2.21
C VAL A 127 -14.00 -5.34 -2.47
N ASP A 128 -15.20 -4.80 -2.26
CA ASP A 128 -16.47 -5.42 -2.56
C ASP A 128 -17.18 -4.64 -3.67
N LEU A 129 -17.78 -5.38 -4.60
CA LEU A 129 -18.56 -4.84 -5.70
C LEU A 129 -20.02 -5.26 -5.55
N HIS A 130 -20.91 -4.28 -5.56
CA HIS A 130 -22.35 -4.51 -5.63
C HIS A 130 -22.87 -3.98 -6.95
N GLN A 131 -23.73 -4.76 -7.59
CA GLN A 131 -24.41 -4.37 -8.82
C GLN A 131 -25.89 -4.20 -8.52
N ARG A 132 -26.47 -3.11 -9.01
CA ARG A 132 -27.91 -2.86 -9.03
C ARG A 132 -28.38 -2.98 -10.47
N VAL A 133 -29.34 -3.88 -10.70
CA VAL A 133 -30.00 -4.05 -11.99
C VAL A 133 -31.47 -3.73 -11.80
N CYS A 134 -31.97 -2.77 -12.57
CA CYS A 134 -33.39 -2.41 -12.58
C CYS A 134 -34.06 -2.98 -13.83
N ASP A 135 -35.35 -3.35 -13.69
CA ASP A 135 -36.15 -3.81 -14.81
C ASP A 135 -36.45 -2.65 -15.78
N ASP A 136 -36.32 -2.91 -17.08
CA ASP A 136 -36.67 -1.99 -18.16
C ASP A 136 -38.12 -1.50 -18.07
N GLN A 137 -39.03 -2.40 -17.67
CA GLN A 137 -40.47 -2.13 -17.63
C GLN A 137 -40.91 -1.47 -16.31
N ASN A 138 -40.14 -1.64 -15.23
CA ASN A 138 -40.43 -1.05 -13.93
C ASN A 138 -39.15 -0.59 -13.22
N LYS A 139 -38.79 0.68 -13.43
CA LYS A 139 -37.60 1.32 -12.83
C LYS A 139 -37.59 1.35 -11.29
N ASN A 140 -38.72 1.06 -10.63
CA ASN A 140 -38.78 0.98 -9.17
C ASN A 140 -38.44 -0.41 -8.63
N SER A 141 -38.38 -1.43 -9.49
CA SER A 141 -38.01 -2.80 -9.13
C SER A 141 -36.56 -3.06 -9.49
N CYS A 142 -35.65 -2.81 -8.53
CA CYS A 142 -34.22 -3.04 -8.71
C CYS A 142 -33.72 -4.15 -7.78
N LYS A 143 -32.93 -5.07 -8.32
CA LYS A 143 -32.24 -6.11 -7.55
C LYS A 143 -30.79 -5.71 -7.32
N ILE A 144 -30.34 -5.80 -6.07
CA ILE A 144 -28.94 -5.58 -5.69
C ILE A 144 -28.29 -6.94 -5.41
N THR A 145 -27.14 -7.19 -6.03
CA THR A 145 -26.37 -8.42 -5.83
C THR A 145 -24.89 -8.11 -5.66
N LYS A 146 -24.23 -8.81 -4.74
CA LYS A 146 -22.76 -8.83 -4.67
C LYS A 146 -22.23 -9.59 -5.89
N ILE A 147 -21.31 -8.98 -6.62
CA ILE A 147 -20.69 -9.59 -7.80
C ILE A 147 -19.23 -9.92 -7.50
N THR A 148 -18.75 -11.04 -8.05
CA THR A 148 -17.33 -11.39 -8.05
C THR A 148 -16.84 -11.27 -9.47
N SER A 149 -15.89 -10.38 -9.72
CA SER A 149 -15.38 -10.06 -11.06
C SER A 149 -13.88 -9.77 -11.00
N ASN A 150 -13.18 -9.93 -12.13
CA ASN A 150 -11.76 -9.58 -12.23
C ASN A 150 -11.50 -8.11 -11.89
N ILE A 151 -12.49 -7.23 -12.12
CA ILE A 151 -12.43 -5.80 -11.80
C ILE A 151 -12.08 -5.58 -10.31
N GLN A 152 -12.57 -6.43 -9.42
CA GLN A 152 -12.26 -6.36 -7.98
C GLN A 152 -10.75 -6.51 -7.72
N ASN A 153 -10.11 -7.47 -8.40
CA ASN A 153 -8.68 -7.71 -8.30
C ASN A 153 -7.87 -6.60 -8.97
N GLU A 154 -8.34 -6.10 -10.12
CA GLU A 154 -7.69 -5.01 -10.84
C GLU A 154 -7.68 -3.72 -10.02
N ILE A 155 -8.82 -3.33 -9.42
CA ILE A 155 -8.91 -2.18 -8.52
C ILE A 155 -7.97 -2.36 -7.34
N LYS A 156 -7.99 -3.54 -6.70
CA LYS A 156 -7.12 -3.84 -5.57
C LYS A 156 -5.64 -3.71 -5.94
N LEU A 157 -5.22 -4.26 -7.08
CA LEU A 157 -3.86 -4.16 -7.59
C LEU A 157 -3.48 -2.72 -7.96
N ALA A 158 -4.37 -1.96 -8.58
CA ALA A 158 -4.14 -0.56 -8.93
C ALA A 158 -3.87 0.28 -7.68
N ILE A 159 -4.68 0.10 -6.62
CA ILE A 159 -4.52 0.77 -5.33
C ILE A 159 -3.17 0.41 -4.69
N LEU A 160 -2.84 -0.89 -4.60
CA LEU A 160 -1.57 -1.32 -4.00
C LEU A 160 -0.35 -0.78 -4.75
N LYS A 161 -0.39 -0.80 -6.09
CA LYS A 161 0.67 -0.22 -6.93
C LYS A 161 0.82 1.27 -6.66
N ARG A 162 -0.30 2.01 -6.59
CA ARG A 162 -0.25 3.45 -6.38
C ARG A 162 0.21 3.81 -4.96
N ALA A 163 -0.24 3.09 -3.95
CA ALA A 163 0.22 3.23 -2.57
C ALA A 163 1.74 3.02 -2.46
N THR A 164 2.27 2.01 -3.15
CA THR A 164 3.73 1.75 -3.19
C THR A 164 4.52 2.92 -3.78
N ILE A 165 3.95 3.62 -4.77
CA ILE A 165 4.59 4.82 -5.34
C ILE A 165 4.60 5.94 -4.30
N PHE A 166 3.48 6.19 -3.63
CA PHE A 166 3.38 7.19 -2.57
C PHE A 166 4.34 6.94 -1.42
N GLU A 167 4.51 5.69 -1.02
CA GLU A 167 5.44 5.31 0.04
C GLU A 167 6.88 5.64 -0.37
N LYS A 168 7.28 5.26 -1.59
CA LYS A 168 8.60 5.57 -2.16
C LYS A 168 8.86 7.07 -2.27
N GLU A 169 7.85 7.85 -2.67
CA GLU A 169 7.95 9.31 -2.74
C GLU A 169 8.09 9.95 -1.35
N GLY A 170 7.33 9.45 -0.37
CA GLY A 170 7.45 9.83 1.03
C GLY A 170 8.87 9.59 1.55
N PHE A 171 9.44 8.41 1.29
CA PHE A 171 10.82 8.09 1.65
C PHE A 171 11.83 9.03 0.98
N LYS A 172 11.68 9.33 -0.32
CA LYS A 172 12.58 10.28 -1.02
C LYS A 172 12.52 11.67 -0.40
N LYS A 173 11.32 12.18 -0.11
CA LYS A 173 11.12 13.49 0.53
C LYS A 173 11.76 13.54 1.90
N ASN A 174 11.56 12.50 2.71
CA ASN A 174 12.17 12.40 4.05
C ASN A 174 13.69 12.31 3.99
N ARG A 175 14.24 11.56 3.03
CA ARG A 175 15.69 11.49 2.77
C ARG A 175 16.27 12.86 2.40
N LYS A 176 15.60 13.62 1.51
CA LYS A 176 16.03 14.97 1.11
C LYS A 176 16.04 15.92 2.31
N LYS A 177 14.95 15.96 3.09
CA LYS A 177 14.86 16.76 4.32
C LYS A 177 15.97 16.43 5.33
N PHE A 178 16.29 15.15 5.50
CA PHE A 178 17.38 14.72 6.39
C PHE A 178 18.75 15.21 5.91
N LYS A 179 19.02 15.14 4.60
CA LYS A 179 20.29 15.65 4.03
C LYS A 179 20.44 17.17 4.20
N GLU A 180 19.34 17.91 4.07
CA GLU A 180 19.35 19.39 4.19
C GLU A 180 19.44 19.87 5.65
N SER A 181 18.75 19.21 6.58
CA SER A 181 18.63 19.69 7.97
C SER A 181 19.54 18.98 8.98
N GLY A 182 20.13 17.83 8.62
CA GLY A 182 20.87 16.97 9.55
C GLY A 182 20.02 16.36 10.68
N LYS A 183 18.73 16.68 10.73
CA LYS A 183 17.76 16.20 11.74
C LYS A 183 16.78 15.25 11.06
N ARG A 184 16.36 14.20 11.78
CA ARG A 184 15.28 13.32 11.31
C ARG A 184 14.02 14.15 11.08
N ALA A 185 13.36 13.94 9.95
CA ALA A 185 12.01 14.44 9.76
C ALA A 185 11.15 13.75 10.83
N THR A 186 10.65 14.51 11.79
CA THR A 186 9.65 14.02 12.74
C THR A 186 8.40 13.73 11.91
N VAL A 187 8.03 12.46 11.82
CA VAL A 187 6.69 12.08 11.34
C VAL A 187 5.74 12.51 12.46
N GLY A 188 5.00 13.58 12.24
CA GLY A 188 3.97 14.06 13.18
C GLY A 188 4.52 14.69 14.46
N GLY A 189 5.21 15.83 14.35
CA GLY A 189 5.39 16.75 15.47
C GLY A 189 4.71 18.06 15.11
N GLY A 190 3.43 18.21 15.47
CA GLY A 190 2.73 19.48 15.36
C GLY A 190 3.51 20.55 16.11
N ALA A 191 3.73 21.68 15.45
CA ALA A 191 4.28 22.87 16.06
C ALA A 191 3.39 23.25 17.25
N ARG A 192 3.94 23.14 18.46
CA ARG A 192 3.39 23.82 19.63
C ARG A 192 3.90 25.25 19.54
N GLY A 193 3.13 26.08 18.85
CA GLY A 193 3.23 27.54 18.98
C GLY A 193 2.57 27.95 20.29
N GLU A 194 3.26 28.84 21.00
CA GLU A 194 2.78 29.56 22.18
C GLU A 194 1.50 30.35 21.91
#